data_AF-A0A380P2J6-F1
#
_entry.id   AF-A0A380P2J6-F1
#
_cell.length_a   1.000
_cell.length_b   1.000
_cell.length_c   1.000
_cell.angle_alpha   90.00
_cell.angle_beta   90.00
_cell.angle_gamma   90.00
#
_symmetry.space_group_name_H-M   'P 1'
#
loop_
_entity.id
_entity.type
_entity.pdbx_description
1 polymer ?
#
loop_
_entity_poly.entity_id
_entity_poly.type
_entity_poly.pdbx_seq_one_letter_code
_entity_poly.pdbx_strand_id
1 'polypeptide(L)'
;MGIMLSDIIKHTRYKVGHFTSPVINDDREMISIDGKEINETEFIASYQNILGEIHRHGGDATVLTKFEWWVLIALEYFGRQQVDYVVLEAGQHGLCDPTNAVENPLVVAFSKIAPDYFEQQETNLVKITETKLGAIKQGSTVVSYPGQDATVNQYLKETTAKVGATWYDHKPKITLLKSAPDGLLLNVNDLKGLKLSLTGSYQIQICQRCYKL
;
A
#
# COMPACT_ATOMS: atom_id res chain seq x y z
N MET A 1 5.34 2.48 -3.22
CA MET A 1 4.69 1.75 -4.35
C MET A 1 3.29 2.31 -4.54
N GLY A 2 2.59 2.55 -3.44
CA GLY A 2 1.27 3.13 -3.38
C GLY A 2 1.16 4.52 -4.01
N ILE A 3 2.18 5.39 -3.93
CA ILE A 3 2.16 6.69 -4.64
C ILE A 3 1.98 6.50 -6.15
N MET A 4 2.75 5.61 -6.77
CA MET A 4 2.66 5.37 -8.22
C MET A 4 1.30 4.78 -8.61
N LEU A 5 0.75 3.88 -7.79
CA LEU A 5 -0.58 3.31 -8.02
C LEU A 5 -1.67 4.36 -7.85
N SER A 6 -1.62 5.15 -6.78
CA SER A 6 -2.53 6.26 -6.50
C SER A 6 -2.53 7.26 -7.65
N ASP A 7 -1.35 7.66 -8.16
CA ASP A 7 -1.23 8.54 -9.30
C ASP A 7 -1.84 7.93 -10.57
N ILE A 8 -1.58 6.66 -10.87
CA ILE A 8 -2.16 5.99 -12.05
C ILE A 8 -3.69 5.98 -11.96
N ILE A 9 -4.26 5.61 -10.81
CA ILE A 9 -5.71 5.54 -10.62
C ILE A 9 -6.31 6.96 -10.62
N LYS A 10 -5.66 7.96 -10.03
CA LYS A 10 -6.13 9.36 -10.07
C LYS A 10 -6.19 9.95 -11.48
N HIS A 11 -5.36 9.48 -12.41
CA HIS A 11 -5.46 9.86 -13.82
C HIS A 11 -6.59 9.14 -14.56
N THR A 12 -7.30 8.25 -13.87
CA THR A 12 -8.62 7.75 -14.27
C THR A 12 -9.71 8.56 -13.56
N ARG A 13 -10.99 8.41 -13.91
CA ARG A 13 -12.09 9.25 -13.38
C ARG A 13 -12.48 8.93 -11.92
N TYR A 14 -11.59 8.31 -11.15
CA TYR A 14 -11.84 7.87 -9.78
C TYR A 14 -11.17 8.79 -8.76
N LYS A 15 -11.84 8.97 -7.63
CA LYS A 15 -11.33 9.65 -6.44
C LYS A 15 -10.57 8.66 -5.57
N VAL A 16 -9.30 8.93 -5.27
CA VAL A 16 -8.41 7.96 -4.62
C VAL A 16 -7.91 8.47 -3.28
N GLY A 17 -8.17 7.71 -2.21
CA GLY A 17 -7.52 7.88 -0.92
C GLY A 17 -6.18 7.14 -0.89
N HIS A 18 -5.15 7.74 -0.33
CA HIS A 18 -3.84 7.11 -0.18
C HIS A 18 -3.32 7.30 1.24
N PHE A 19 -3.01 6.18 1.89
CA PHE A 19 -2.33 6.11 3.18
C PHE A 19 -0.89 5.63 2.99
N THR A 20 0.08 6.33 3.56
CA THR A 20 1.52 6.02 3.40
C THR A 20 2.32 6.22 4.68
N SER A 21 3.44 5.52 4.80
CA SER A 21 4.44 5.71 5.86
C SER A 21 5.83 5.30 5.38
N PRO A 22 6.94 5.81 5.98
CA PRO A 22 7.00 6.85 7.00
C PRO A 22 6.76 8.27 6.44
N VAL A 23 6.64 9.24 7.34
CA VAL A 23 6.50 10.68 7.03
C VAL A 23 7.86 11.32 6.76
N ILE A 24 7.88 12.38 5.96
CA ILE A 24 9.12 13.13 5.68
C ILE A 24 9.16 14.42 6.51
N ASN A 25 8.10 15.24 6.48
CA ASN A 25 8.08 16.51 7.20
C ASN A 25 6.87 16.68 8.12
N ASP A 26 5.66 16.52 7.58
CA ASP A 26 4.40 16.68 8.31
C ASP A 26 3.71 15.32 8.44
N ASP A 27 3.21 14.99 9.63
CA ASP A 27 2.52 13.71 9.84
C ASP A 27 1.26 13.58 8.95
N ARG A 28 0.64 14.70 8.55
CA ARG A 28 -0.53 14.72 7.64
C ARG A 28 -0.21 14.21 6.23
N GLU A 29 1.08 14.18 5.85
CA GLU A 29 1.55 13.54 4.62
C GLU A 29 1.12 12.07 4.54
N MET A 30 0.86 11.42 5.68
CA MET A 30 0.37 10.04 5.70
C MET A 30 -0.98 9.86 5.01
N ILE A 31 -1.83 10.90 4.94
CA ILE A 31 -3.21 10.80 4.45
C ILE A 31 -3.42 11.81 3.34
N SER A 32 -3.72 11.33 2.12
CA SER A 32 -4.08 12.21 1.02
C SER A 32 -5.28 11.68 0.22
N ILE A 33 -6.01 12.61 -0.40
CA ILE A 33 -7.01 12.30 -1.42
C ILE A 33 -6.61 13.00 -2.71
N ASP A 34 -6.49 12.23 -3.78
CA ASP A 34 -6.02 12.72 -5.09
C ASP A 34 -4.71 13.52 -4.95
N GLY A 35 -3.78 13.05 -4.10
CA GLY A 35 -2.50 13.68 -3.83
C GLY A 35 -2.56 15.02 -3.07
N LYS A 36 -3.72 15.38 -2.51
CA LYS A 36 -3.86 16.51 -1.58
C LYS A 36 -3.96 15.97 -0.16
N GLU A 37 -3.02 16.40 0.68
CA GLU A 37 -2.96 16.02 2.09
C GLU A 37 -4.23 16.44 2.86
N ILE A 38 -4.57 15.65 3.88
CA ILE A 38 -5.62 16.03 4.83
C ILE A 38 -5.24 17.35 5.51
N ASN A 39 -6.18 18.31 5.55
CA ASN A 39 -5.95 19.55 6.27
C ASN A 39 -6.22 19.37 7.78
N GLU A 40 -5.76 20.32 8.59
CA GLU A 40 -5.89 20.26 10.05
C GLU A 40 -7.36 20.16 10.53
N THR A 41 -8.26 20.91 9.91
CA THR A 41 -9.69 20.89 10.28
C THR A 41 -10.31 19.52 10.02
N GLU A 42 -10.02 18.93 8.87
CA GLU A 42 -10.51 17.59 8.50
C GLU A 42 -9.90 16.51 9.41
N PHE A 43 -8.62 16.63 9.74
CA PHE A 43 -7.94 15.74 10.68
C PHE A 43 -8.59 15.78 12.07
N ILE A 44 -8.80 16.97 12.63
CA ILE A 44 -9.43 17.16 13.94
C ILE A 44 -10.86 16.60 13.93
N ALA A 45 -11.62 16.85 12.85
CA ALA A 45 -12.97 16.32 12.72
C ALA A 45 -12.99 14.78 12.76
N SER A 46 -12.13 14.14 11.98
CA SER A 46 -11.98 12.68 11.96
C SER A 46 -11.55 12.13 13.33
N TYR A 47 -10.59 12.76 13.99
CA TYR A 47 -10.15 12.40 15.34
C TYR A 47 -11.31 12.48 16.36
N GLN A 48 -12.07 13.57 16.36
CA GLN A 48 -13.21 13.77 17.27
C GLN A 48 -14.33 12.75 17.03
N ASN A 49 -14.63 12.44 15.76
CA ASN A 49 -15.63 11.43 15.41
C ASN A 49 -15.23 10.06 15.97
N ILE A 50 -13.99 9.63 15.74
CA ILE A 50 -13.47 8.34 16.23
C ILE A 50 -13.48 8.31 17.76
N LEU A 51 -13.02 9.37 18.42
CA LEU A 51 -13.01 9.46 19.87
C LEU A 51 -14.43 9.36 20.46
N GLY A 52 -15.40 10.01 19.81
CA GLY A 52 -16.81 9.90 20.17
C GLY A 52 -17.33 8.47 20.07
N GLU A 53 -16.99 7.76 18.98
CA GLU A 53 -17.40 6.37 18.76
C GLU A 53 -16.75 5.39 19.76
N ILE A 54 -15.46 5.56 20.07
CA ILE A 54 -14.77 4.77 21.10
C ILE A 54 -15.49 4.91 22.45
N HIS A 55 -15.75 6.15 22.89
CA HIS A 55 -16.45 6.39 24.15
C HIS A 55 -17.89 5.86 24.13
N ARG A 56 -18.62 6.02 23.02
CA ARG A 56 -19.99 5.53 22.85
C ARG A 56 -20.08 4.01 23.03
N HIS A 57 -19.03 3.29 22.66
CA HIS A 57 -18.92 1.84 22.82
C HIS A 57 -18.22 1.40 24.13
N GLY A 58 -17.93 2.34 25.05
CA GLY A 58 -17.28 2.04 26.33
C GLY A 58 -15.80 1.67 26.21
N GLY A 59 -15.16 2.02 25.09
CA GLY A 59 -13.73 1.79 24.87
C GLY A 59 -12.85 2.86 25.52
N ASP A 60 -11.56 2.52 25.67
CA ASP A 60 -10.52 3.43 26.14
C ASP A 60 -9.60 3.78 24.97
N ALA A 61 -9.56 5.06 24.60
CA ALA A 61 -8.77 5.52 23.46
C ALA A 61 -7.26 5.59 23.75
N THR A 62 -6.85 5.47 25.01
CA THR A 62 -5.43 5.50 25.43
C THR A 62 -4.67 4.22 25.08
N VAL A 63 -5.38 3.14 24.76
CA VAL A 63 -4.78 1.86 24.36
C VAL A 63 -4.25 1.88 22.93
N LEU A 64 -4.69 2.84 22.12
CA LEU A 64 -4.30 2.96 20.72
C LEU A 64 -2.93 3.61 20.59
N THR A 65 -2.06 2.97 19.81
CA THR A 65 -0.79 3.52 19.39
C THR A 65 -0.97 4.69 18.42
N LYS A 66 0.07 5.51 18.24
CA LYS A 66 0.06 6.60 17.25
C LYS A 66 -0.28 6.07 15.85
N PHE A 67 0.27 4.92 15.44
CA PHE A 67 0.04 4.37 14.11
C PHE A 67 -1.41 3.89 13.94
N GLU A 68 -2.00 3.24 14.95
CA GLU A 68 -3.41 2.85 14.92
C GLU A 68 -4.34 4.04 14.79
N TRP A 69 -4.05 5.15 15.49
CA TRP A 69 -4.79 6.40 15.32
C TRP A 69 -4.73 6.92 13.88
N TRP A 70 -3.55 6.94 13.25
CA TRP A 70 -3.41 7.38 11.87
C TRP A 70 -4.17 6.51 10.88
N VAL A 71 -4.16 5.19 11.06
CA VAL A 71 -4.93 4.27 10.22
C VAL A 71 -6.43 4.50 10.40
N LEU A 72 -6.92 4.64 11.64
CA LEU A 72 -8.33 4.90 11.91
C LEU A 72 -8.80 6.23 11.30
N ILE A 73 -8.01 7.30 11.46
CA ILE A 73 -8.30 8.62 10.88
C ILE A 73 -8.34 8.53 9.35
N ALA A 74 -7.39 7.82 8.73
CA ALA A 74 -7.38 7.63 7.28
C ALA A 74 -8.66 6.94 6.80
N LEU A 75 -9.04 5.82 7.43
CA LEU A 75 -10.23 5.04 7.05
C LEU A 75 -11.53 5.84 7.25
N GLU A 76 -11.69 6.54 8.37
CA GLU A 76 -12.86 7.41 8.61
C GLU A 76 -12.91 8.53 7.56
N TYR A 77 -11.78 9.20 7.32
CA TYR A 77 -11.69 10.32 6.40
C TYR A 77 -12.03 9.89 4.98
N PHE A 78 -11.47 8.78 4.50
CA PHE A 78 -11.75 8.23 3.17
C PHE A 78 -13.22 7.83 3.02
N GLY A 79 -13.81 7.21 4.04
CA GLY A 79 -15.23 6.86 4.06
C GLY A 79 -16.14 8.08 3.99
N ARG A 80 -15.87 9.11 4.82
CA ARG A 80 -16.61 10.37 4.85
C ARG A 80 -16.48 11.15 3.54
N GLN A 81 -15.33 11.06 2.89
CA GLN A 81 -15.06 11.70 1.60
C GLN A 81 -15.56 10.88 0.40
N GLN A 82 -16.10 9.68 0.63
CA GLN A 82 -16.65 8.80 -0.42
C GLN A 82 -15.65 8.57 -1.57
N VAL A 83 -14.41 8.20 -1.23
CA VAL A 83 -13.40 7.84 -2.24
C VAL A 83 -13.79 6.52 -2.92
N ASP A 84 -13.47 6.38 -4.20
CA ASP A 84 -13.78 5.18 -4.99
C ASP A 84 -12.79 4.04 -4.68
N TYR A 85 -11.52 4.39 -4.49
CA TYR A 85 -10.45 3.45 -4.17
C TYR A 85 -9.57 3.97 -3.05
N VAL A 86 -9.01 3.04 -2.26
CA VAL A 86 -8.02 3.34 -1.25
C VAL A 86 -6.76 2.53 -1.51
N VAL A 87 -5.62 3.20 -1.52
CA VAL A 87 -4.31 2.57 -1.50
C VAL A 87 -3.78 2.65 -0.07
N LEU A 88 -3.67 1.52 0.62
CA LEU A 88 -3.15 1.44 1.98
C LEU A 88 -1.75 0.82 1.96
N GLU A 89 -0.71 1.58 2.30
CA GLU A 89 0.59 1.00 2.56
C GLU A 89 0.64 0.45 3.99
N ALA A 90 0.81 -0.87 4.12
CA ALA A 90 1.07 -1.51 5.41
C ALA A 90 2.38 -1.01 6.00
N GLY A 91 2.45 -0.92 7.33
CA GLY A 91 3.67 -0.60 8.04
C GLY A 91 4.63 -1.80 8.09
N GLN A 92 5.23 -2.00 9.25
CA GLN A 92 6.31 -2.96 9.41
C GLN A 92 5.84 -4.43 9.37
N HIS A 93 4.58 -4.71 9.69
CA HIS A 93 4.00 -6.05 9.74
C HIS A 93 2.94 -6.24 8.64
N GLY A 94 2.35 -7.44 8.51
CA GLY A 94 1.18 -7.66 7.65
C GLY A 94 0.01 -8.21 8.45
N LEU A 95 0.23 -9.27 9.23
CA LEU A 95 -0.79 -9.93 10.05
C LEU A 95 -1.31 -9.03 11.18
N CYS A 96 -0.38 -8.47 11.97
CA CYS A 96 -0.69 -7.61 13.12
C CYS A 96 -0.61 -6.11 12.77
N ASP A 97 -0.64 -5.77 11.49
CA ASP A 97 -0.63 -4.38 11.06
C ASP A 97 -2.05 -3.80 11.16
N PRO A 98 -2.25 -2.60 11.72
CA PRO A 98 -3.59 -2.00 11.82
C PRO A 98 -4.30 -1.85 10.47
N THR A 99 -3.56 -1.70 9.36
CA THR A 99 -4.15 -1.67 8.01
C THR A 99 -4.84 -2.99 7.62
N ASN A 100 -4.47 -4.10 8.26
CA ASN A 100 -5.06 -5.43 8.06
C ASN A 100 -6.47 -5.59 8.66
N ALA A 101 -6.99 -4.54 9.29
CA ALA A 101 -8.40 -4.44 9.69
C ALA A 101 -9.35 -4.40 8.48
N VAL A 102 -8.85 -4.08 7.28
CA VAL A 102 -9.63 -4.17 6.04
C VAL A 102 -9.84 -5.64 5.66
N GLU A 103 -11.09 -6.12 5.80
CA GLU A 103 -11.42 -7.54 5.61
C GLU A 103 -11.41 -7.99 4.15
N ASN A 104 -11.80 -7.10 3.22
CA ASN A 104 -12.05 -7.44 1.82
C ASN A 104 -11.23 -6.57 0.84
N PRO A 105 -9.88 -6.65 0.86
CA PRO A 105 -9.06 -5.94 -0.11
C PRO A 105 -9.25 -6.52 -1.52
N LEU A 106 -9.42 -5.66 -2.52
CA LEU A 106 -9.44 -6.09 -3.93
C LEU A 106 -8.11 -6.72 -4.34
N VAL A 107 -7.01 -6.10 -3.89
CA VAL A 107 -5.65 -6.44 -4.27
C VAL A 107 -4.74 -6.38 -3.05
N VAL A 108 -3.89 -7.38 -2.90
CA VAL A 108 -2.79 -7.39 -1.93
C VAL A 108 -1.48 -7.43 -2.71
N ALA A 109 -0.75 -6.32 -2.68
CA ALA A 109 0.49 -6.17 -3.43
C ALA A 109 1.70 -6.28 -2.50
N PHE A 110 2.53 -7.29 -2.73
CA PHE A 110 3.79 -7.47 -2.02
C PHE A 110 4.92 -6.77 -2.78
N SER A 111 5.56 -5.83 -2.08
CA SER A 111 6.85 -5.31 -2.50
C SER A 111 7.94 -6.38 -2.27
N LYS A 112 9.22 -6.04 -2.50
CA LYS A 112 10.29 -7.01 -2.26
C LYS A 112 10.33 -7.32 -0.77
N ILE A 113 10.04 -8.55 -0.38
CA ILE A 113 10.26 -9.02 0.99
C ILE A 113 11.72 -9.45 1.10
N ALA A 114 12.46 -8.82 2.00
CA ALA A 114 13.86 -9.09 2.28
C ALA A 114 14.16 -8.71 3.75
N PRO A 115 15.24 -9.25 4.35
CA PRO A 115 15.73 -8.77 5.64
C PRO A 115 16.05 -7.28 5.56
N ASP A 116 15.52 -6.50 6.51
CA ASP A 116 15.93 -5.12 6.71
C ASP A 116 17.08 -5.08 7.72
N TYR A 117 18.26 -4.68 7.24
CA TYR A 117 19.49 -4.70 8.04
C TYR A 117 19.62 -3.49 8.98
N PHE A 118 18.74 -2.48 8.84
CA PHE A 118 18.88 -1.25 9.61
C PHE A 118 18.22 -1.32 11.01
N GLU A 119 17.25 -2.20 11.23
CA GLU A 119 16.46 -2.19 12.47
C GLU A 119 16.70 -3.37 13.44
N GLN A 120 17.59 -4.33 13.12
CA GLN A 120 17.89 -5.49 13.99
C GLN A 120 16.68 -6.34 14.44
N GLN A 121 15.50 -6.26 13.79
CA GLN A 121 14.29 -6.89 14.36
C GLN A 121 14.10 -8.35 13.97
N GLU A 122 14.34 -8.74 12.72
CA GLU A 122 14.28 -10.13 12.28
C GLU A 122 15.11 -10.29 10.99
N THR A 123 15.97 -11.31 10.94
CA THR A 123 16.83 -11.58 9.77
C THR A 123 16.43 -12.86 9.04
N ASN A 124 15.57 -13.66 9.66
CA ASN A 124 15.05 -14.87 9.04
C ASN A 124 13.94 -14.53 8.04
N LEU A 125 14.26 -14.70 6.76
CA LEU A 125 13.35 -14.42 5.65
C LEU A 125 12.01 -15.17 5.74
N VAL A 126 12.01 -16.41 6.25
CA VAL A 126 10.78 -17.20 6.41
C VAL A 126 9.87 -16.54 7.45
N LYS A 127 10.41 -16.18 8.62
CA LYS A 127 9.63 -15.50 9.66
C LYS A 127 9.09 -14.16 9.19
N ILE A 128 9.92 -13.36 8.51
CA ILE A 128 9.48 -12.09 7.91
C ILE A 128 8.30 -12.34 6.97
N THR A 129 8.42 -13.35 6.11
CA THR A 129 7.36 -13.73 5.17
C THR A 129 6.09 -14.10 5.90
N GLU A 130 6.16 -14.95 6.93
CA GLU A 130 5.02 -15.35 7.76
C GLU A 130 4.27 -14.16 8.34
N THR A 131 4.98 -13.14 8.82
CA THR A 131 4.32 -11.92 9.33
C THR A 131 3.56 -11.16 8.24
N LYS A 132 3.94 -11.31 6.97
CA LYS A 132 3.35 -10.60 5.82
C LYS A 132 2.19 -11.38 5.18
N LEU A 133 2.19 -12.72 5.31
CA LEU A 133 1.14 -13.59 4.76
C LEU A 133 -0.26 -13.27 5.30
N GLY A 134 -0.36 -12.74 6.51
CA GLY A 134 -1.64 -12.36 7.13
C GLY A 134 -2.42 -11.26 6.42
N ALA A 135 -1.79 -10.55 5.47
CA ALA A 135 -2.46 -9.58 4.61
C ALA A 135 -3.28 -10.24 3.48
N ILE A 136 -3.02 -11.51 3.15
CA ILE A 136 -3.75 -12.21 2.09
C ILE A 136 -5.13 -12.63 2.62
N LYS A 137 -6.19 -12.12 1.99
CA LYS A 137 -7.59 -12.40 2.35
C LYS A 137 -8.28 -13.14 1.23
N GLN A 138 -9.32 -13.91 1.58
CA GLN A 138 -10.16 -14.61 0.61
C GLN A 138 -10.72 -13.64 -0.45
N GLY A 139 -10.74 -14.07 -1.72
CA GLY A 139 -11.29 -13.26 -2.82
C GLY A 139 -10.38 -12.14 -3.32
N SER A 140 -9.29 -11.82 -2.61
CA SER A 140 -8.31 -10.82 -3.05
C SER A 140 -7.46 -11.32 -4.22
N THR A 141 -6.92 -10.39 -5.02
CA THR A 141 -5.87 -10.69 -6.00
C THR A 141 -4.50 -10.39 -5.41
N VAL A 142 -3.59 -11.36 -5.45
CA VAL A 142 -2.23 -11.24 -4.94
C VAL A 142 -1.27 -10.91 -6.06
N VAL A 143 -0.55 -9.78 -5.92
CA VAL A 143 0.54 -9.37 -6.82
C VAL A 143 1.84 -9.41 -6.05
N SER A 144 2.89 -9.99 -6.62
CA SER A 144 4.21 -10.08 -6.00
C SER A 144 5.28 -9.42 -6.85
N TYR A 145 6.37 -9.01 -6.21
CA TYR A 145 7.56 -8.53 -6.88
C TYR A 145 8.10 -9.57 -7.89
N PRO A 146 8.33 -9.20 -9.17
CA PRO A 146 8.80 -10.17 -10.17
C PRO A 146 10.16 -10.83 -9.85
N GLY A 147 11.01 -10.14 -9.08
CA GLY A 147 12.31 -10.65 -8.63
C GLY A 147 12.31 -11.14 -7.17
N GLN A 148 11.16 -11.60 -6.68
CA GLN A 148 11.03 -12.10 -5.31
C GLN A 148 11.85 -13.37 -5.10
N ASP A 149 12.38 -13.54 -3.87
CA ASP A 149 13.04 -14.78 -3.48
C ASP A 149 12.14 -16.00 -3.73
N ALA A 150 12.73 -17.09 -4.21
CA ALA A 150 11.98 -18.28 -4.63
C ALA A 150 11.18 -18.89 -3.49
N THR A 151 11.77 -18.93 -2.29
CA THR A 151 11.12 -19.44 -1.08
C THR A 151 9.95 -18.54 -0.72
N VAL A 152 10.15 -17.23 -0.69
CA VAL A 152 9.07 -16.28 -0.38
C VAL A 152 7.92 -16.39 -1.39
N ASN A 153 8.24 -16.48 -2.68
CA ASN A 153 7.24 -16.61 -3.73
C ASN A 153 6.42 -17.90 -3.60
N GLN A 154 7.06 -19.00 -3.18
CA GLN A 154 6.38 -20.27 -2.87
C GLN A 154 5.39 -20.08 -1.72
N TYR A 155 5.81 -19.50 -0.59
CA TYR A 155 4.94 -19.25 0.56
C TYR A 155 3.73 -18.37 0.21
N LEU A 156 3.96 -17.32 -0.59
CA LEU A 156 2.89 -16.43 -1.06
C LEU A 156 1.88 -17.21 -1.93
N LYS A 157 2.35 -18.02 -2.89
CA LYS A 157 1.47 -18.82 -3.77
C LYS A 157 0.67 -19.86 -3.00
N GLU A 158 1.32 -20.60 -2.09
CA GLU A 158 0.68 -21.61 -1.26
C GLU A 158 -0.40 -20.99 -0.36
N THR A 159 -0.11 -19.86 0.28
CA THR A 159 -1.08 -19.13 1.10
C THR A 159 -2.23 -18.59 0.26
N THR A 160 -1.93 -17.99 -0.90
CA THR A 160 -2.94 -17.49 -1.85
C THR A 160 -3.95 -18.58 -2.20
N ALA A 161 -3.46 -19.79 -2.54
CA ALA A 161 -4.32 -20.92 -2.83
C ALA A 161 -5.11 -21.39 -1.60
N LYS A 162 -4.45 -21.50 -0.44
CA LYS A 162 -5.07 -21.97 0.81
C LYS A 162 -6.25 -21.10 1.26
N VAL A 163 -6.16 -19.78 1.11
CA VAL A 163 -7.20 -18.83 1.54
C VAL A 163 -8.24 -18.53 0.46
N GLY A 164 -8.12 -19.12 -0.74
CA GLY A 164 -9.04 -18.85 -1.85
C GLY A 164 -8.88 -17.45 -2.46
N ALA A 165 -7.65 -16.95 -2.50
CA ALA A 165 -7.28 -15.74 -3.23
C ALA A 165 -6.77 -16.09 -4.66
N THR A 166 -6.67 -15.09 -5.53
CA THR A 166 -6.19 -15.27 -6.91
C THR A 166 -4.75 -14.82 -7.04
N TRP A 167 -3.88 -15.67 -7.56
CA TRP A 167 -2.50 -15.29 -7.88
C TRP A 167 -2.42 -14.57 -9.23
N TYR A 168 -1.86 -13.37 -9.26
CA TYR A 168 -1.63 -12.64 -10.50
C TYR A 168 -0.24 -12.95 -11.08
N ASP A 169 -0.22 -13.70 -12.17
CA ASP A 169 1.04 -14.16 -12.80
C ASP A 169 1.53 -13.28 -13.96
N HIS A 170 0.81 -12.19 -14.27
CA HIS A 170 1.14 -11.37 -15.43
C HIS A 170 2.38 -10.50 -15.17
N LYS A 171 3.37 -10.64 -16.05
CA LYS A 171 4.57 -9.80 -16.09
C LYS A 171 4.43 -8.81 -17.24
N PRO A 172 4.13 -7.53 -16.99
CA PRO A 172 4.04 -6.57 -18.07
C PRO A 172 5.42 -6.31 -18.67
N LYS A 173 5.46 -6.21 -20.00
CA LYS A 173 6.66 -5.88 -20.75
C LYS A 173 6.93 -4.38 -20.61
N ILE A 174 8.01 -4.03 -19.93
CA ILE A 174 8.45 -2.63 -19.83
C ILE A 174 9.63 -2.38 -20.74
N THR A 175 9.55 -1.33 -21.54
CA THR A 175 10.65 -0.83 -22.37
C THR A 175 11.05 0.55 -21.86
N LEU A 176 12.26 0.67 -21.33
CA LEU A 176 12.83 1.96 -20.97
C LEU A 176 13.26 2.70 -22.24
N LEU A 177 12.68 3.86 -22.50
CA LEU A 177 13.00 4.71 -23.65
C LEU A 177 14.08 5.74 -23.31
N LYS A 178 14.02 6.32 -22.11
CA LYS A 178 14.99 7.32 -21.64
C LYS A 178 15.16 7.21 -20.13
N SER A 179 16.40 7.36 -19.67
CA SER A 179 16.71 7.61 -18.26
C SER A 179 17.53 8.88 -18.17
N ALA A 180 17.06 9.84 -17.39
CA ALA A 180 17.71 11.13 -17.19
C ALA A 180 17.48 11.62 -15.76
N PRO A 181 18.21 12.64 -15.28
CA PRO A 181 18.02 13.19 -13.93
C PRO A 181 16.60 13.72 -13.68
N ASP A 182 15.88 14.12 -14.73
CA ASP A 182 14.49 14.61 -14.68
C ASP A 182 13.44 13.49 -14.75
N GLY A 183 13.88 12.22 -14.77
CA GLY A 183 12.99 11.07 -14.70
C GLY A 183 13.26 9.97 -15.72
N LEU A 184 12.33 9.02 -15.77
CA LEU A 184 12.31 7.90 -16.71
C LEU A 184 11.17 8.10 -17.73
N LEU A 185 11.44 7.75 -18.98
CA LEU A 185 10.43 7.60 -20.02
C LEU A 185 10.35 6.12 -20.40
N LEU A 186 9.16 5.53 -20.35
CA LEU A 186 8.98 4.10 -20.56
C LEU A 186 7.67 3.76 -21.26
N ASN A 187 7.66 2.61 -21.91
CA ASN A 187 6.44 1.97 -22.41
C ASN A 187 6.14 0.77 -21.52
N VAL A 188 4.87 0.56 -21.17
CA VAL A 188 4.42 -0.65 -20.50
C VAL A 188 3.34 -1.33 -21.34
N ASN A 189 3.68 -2.51 -21.87
CA ASN A 189 2.88 -3.20 -22.89
C ASN A 189 2.44 -2.22 -24.00
N ASP A 190 1.14 -1.93 -24.08
CA ASP A 190 0.56 -1.06 -25.10
C ASP A 190 0.54 0.43 -24.71
N LEU A 191 0.80 0.76 -23.44
CA LEU A 191 0.91 2.15 -22.98
C LEU A 191 2.28 2.70 -23.36
N LYS A 192 2.28 3.77 -24.18
CA LYS A 192 3.49 4.41 -24.68
C LYS A 192 3.74 5.75 -24.01
N GLY A 193 5.02 6.08 -23.78
CA GLY A 193 5.44 7.41 -23.36
C GLY A 193 5.11 7.77 -21.92
N LEU A 194 5.02 6.79 -21.01
CA LEU A 194 4.81 7.04 -19.59
C LEU A 194 6.05 7.72 -19.02
N LYS A 195 5.86 8.88 -18.37
CA LYS A 195 6.92 9.62 -17.69
C LYS A 195 6.82 9.38 -16.20
N LEU A 196 7.89 8.87 -15.59
CA LEU A 196 8.06 8.83 -14.15
C LEU A 196 9.04 9.94 -13.75
N SER A 197 8.66 10.80 -12.81
CA SER A 197 9.57 11.84 -12.29
C SER A 197 10.65 11.29 -11.37
N LEU A 198 10.53 10.01 -10.97
CA LEU A 198 11.53 9.30 -10.17
C LEU A 198 12.56 8.62 -11.08
N THR A 199 13.83 8.72 -10.68
CA THR A 199 14.96 8.07 -11.36
C THR A 199 15.32 6.73 -10.73
N GLY A 200 16.18 5.94 -11.39
CA GLY A 200 16.66 4.65 -10.90
C GLY A 200 15.88 3.44 -11.44
N SER A 201 16.60 2.37 -11.78
CA SER A 201 16.05 1.19 -12.44
C SER A 201 15.02 0.42 -11.59
N TYR A 202 15.05 0.56 -10.27
CA TYR A 202 14.07 -0.07 -9.38
C TYR A 202 12.64 0.48 -9.58
N GLN A 203 12.51 1.72 -10.06
CA GLN A 203 11.20 2.33 -10.35
C GLN A 203 10.46 1.62 -11.50
N ILE A 204 11.21 1.04 -12.43
CA ILE A 204 10.66 0.22 -13.53
C ILE A 204 9.91 -0.98 -12.95
N GLN A 205 10.46 -1.63 -11.93
CA GLN A 205 9.84 -2.79 -11.29
C GLN A 205 8.58 -2.42 -10.49
N ILE A 206 8.54 -1.22 -9.91
CA ILE A 206 7.33 -0.69 -9.25
C ILE A 206 6.23 -0.45 -10.28
N CYS A 207 6.58 0.08 -11.45
CA CYS A 207 5.65 0.29 -12.56
C CYS A 207 5.04 -1.03 -13.06
N GLN A 208 5.79 -2.14 -13.06
CA GLN A 208 5.26 -3.45 -13.41
C GLN A 208 4.11 -3.90 -12.50
N ARG A 209 4.11 -3.50 -11.23
CA ARG A 209 3.09 -3.91 -10.26
C ARG A 209 1.81 -3.08 -10.36
N CYS A 210 1.94 -1.81 -10.75
CA CYS A 210 0.79 -0.92 -10.86
C CYS A 210 0.04 -1.10 -12.19
N TYR A 211 0.66 -1.73 -13.18
CA TYR A 211 0.08 -1.90 -14.51
C TYR A 211 -0.95 -3.05 -14.55
N LYS A 212 -2.23 -2.69 -14.75
CA LYS A 212 -3.44 -3.56 -14.79
C LYS A 212 -4.01 -4.03 -13.44
N LEU A 213 -3.67 -3.35 -12.34
CA LEU A 213 -4.58 -3.24 -11.21
C LEU A 213 -5.69 -2.24 -11.55
#